data_AF-A0A1B9NZP8-F1
#
_entry.id   AF-A0A1B9NZP8-F1
#
_cell.length_a   1.000
_cell.length_b   1.000
_cell.length_c   1.000
_cell.angle_alpha   90.00
_cell.angle_beta   90.00
_cell.angle_gamma   90.00
#
_symmetry.space_group_name_H-M   'P 1'
#
loop_
_entity.id
_entity.type
_entity.pdbx_description
1 polymer ?
#
loop_
_entity_poly.entity_id
_entity_poly.type
_entity_poly.pdbx_seq_one_letter_code
_entity_poly.pdbx_strand_id
1 'polypeptide(L)'
;MNIERVIAKFDLKGINYEPSKGGKALMTLEEYLATVGIAWKQSPVGFLVLFVECLNDAQSAKQLFKATMIEANEIMKTWRGTYPDKALNALCITAIAEATQPLGQICPECNGSGKVKAKNRVTRKCPCCDDGRIQWTQETRFAYFCLTLRITYSRFRRYMPVIKALVDWLSDKRNAAALSVL
;
A
#
# COMPACT_ATOMS: atom_id res chain seq x y z
N MET A 1 -4.80 -11.83 -17.13
CA MET A 1 -4.79 -10.94 -15.96
C MET A 1 -6.15 -10.24 -15.86
N ASN A 2 -7.13 -10.75 -15.08
CA ASN A 2 -8.42 -10.03 -14.92
C ASN A 2 -8.28 -8.76 -14.06
N ILE A 3 -7.09 -8.40 -13.58
CA ILE A 3 -6.86 -7.10 -12.92
C ILE A 3 -7.22 -5.94 -13.85
N GLU A 4 -7.00 -6.07 -15.16
CA GLU A 4 -7.44 -5.07 -16.15
C GLU A 4 -8.96 -5.02 -16.26
N ARG A 5 -9.67 -6.13 -16.05
CA ARG A 5 -11.14 -6.14 -16.00
C ARG A 5 -11.66 -5.55 -14.69
N VAL A 6 -10.99 -5.81 -13.58
CA VAL A 6 -11.26 -5.20 -12.28
C VAL A 6 -11.05 -3.68 -12.41
N ILE A 7 -9.89 -3.26 -12.89
CA ILE A 7 -9.56 -1.85 -13.16
C ILE A 7 -10.59 -1.27 -14.13
N ALA A 8 -10.80 -1.82 -15.32
CA ALA A 8 -11.76 -1.29 -16.30
C ALA A 8 -13.19 -1.19 -15.74
N LYS A 9 -13.59 -2.08 -14.83
CA LYS A 9 -14.93 -2.06 -14.22
C LYS A 9 -15.06 -1.03 -13.09
N PHE A 10 -14.00 -0.79 -12.32
CA PHE A 10 -13.98 0.16 -11.20
C PHE A 10 -13.50 1.57 -11.59
N ASP A 11 -12.69 1.69 -12.64
CA ASP A 11 -12.21 2.95 -13.22
C ASP A 11 -13.35 3.71 -13.93
N LEU A 12 -14.40 3.01 -14.38
CA LEU A 12 -15.57 3.60 -15.04
C LEU A 12 -16.74 3.92 -14.09
N LYS A 13 -16.79 3.34 -12.89
CA LYS A 13 -17.84 3.57 -11.88
C LYS A 13 -17.20 3.48 -10.50
N GLY A 14 -17.04 4.63 -9.85
CA GLY A 14 -16.45 4.72 -8.51
C GLY A 14 -16.94 3.63 -7.56
N ILE A 15 -16.02 3.12 -6.74
CA ILE A 15 -16.28 1.97 -5.86
C ILE A 15 -17.31 2.36 -4.81
N ASN A 16 -18.41 1.60 -4.72
CA ASN A 16 -19.46 1.84 -3.73
C ASN A 16 -19.33 0.86 -2.57
N TYR A 17 -18.92 1.38 -1.41
CA TYR A 17 -18.57 0.60 -0.22
C TYR A 17 -19.73 0.44 0.77
N GLU A 18 -20.87 1.11 0.53
CA GLU A 18 -22.04 1.05 1.40
C GLU A 18 -23.23 0.36 0.72
N PRO A 19 -24.12 -0.31 1.49
CA PRO A 19 -25.39 -0.79 0.97
C PRO A 19 -26.26 0.41 0.53
N SER A 20 -26.72 0.39 -0.72
CA SER A 20 -27.60 1.44 -1.26
C SER A 20 -28.89 1.53 -0.45
N LYS A 21 -29.04 2.58 0.37
CA LYS A 21 -30.31 2.96 1.01
C LYS A 21 -31.13 3.84 0.06
N GLY A 22 -31.54 3.27 -1.08
CA GLY A 22 -32.65 3.80 -1.88
C GLY A 22 -32.36 4.16 -3.34
N GLY A 23 -33.32 3.81 -4.20
CA GLY A 23 -33.72 4.62 -5.36
C GLY A 23 -32.95 4.52 -6.68
N LYS A 24 -32.00 3.60 -6.82
CA LYS A 24 -31.46 3.02 -8.08
C LYS A 24 -30.38 2.06 -7.59
N ALA A 25 -30.57 0.75 -7.77
CA ALA A 25 -29.71 -0.27 -7.17
C ALA A 25 -28.25 -0.10 -7.61
N LEU A 26 -27.47 0.63 -6.80
CA LEU A 26 -26.02 0.63 -6.88
C LEU A 26 -25.59 -0.64 -6.18
N MET A 27 -25.04 -1.59 -6.95
CA MET A 27 -24.50 -2.83 -6.41
C MET A 27 -23.44 -2.51 -5.35
N THR A 28 -23.37 -3.33 -4.31
CA THR A 28 -22.28 -3.25 -3.33
C THR A 28 -20.96 -3.70 -3.96
N LEU A 29 -19.81 -3.33 -3.36
CA LEU A 29 -18.51 -3.80 -3.82
C LEU A 29 -18.44 -5.34 -3.95
N GLU A 30 -19.03 -6.08 -3.01
CA GLU A 30 -19.10 -7.54 -3.07
C GLU A 30 -19.92 -8.02 -4.28
N GLU A 31 -21.06 -7.39 -4.59
CA GLU A 31 -21.88 -7.71 -5.76
C GLU A 31 -21.18 -7.35 -7.08
N TYR A 32 -20.43 -6.24 -7.11
CA TYR A 32 -19.62 -5.84 -8.27
C TYR A 32 -18.46 -6.81 -8.54
N LEU A 33 -17.84 -7.36 -7.49
CA LEU A 33 -16.81 -8.38 -7.59
C LEU A 33 -17.40 -9.74 -7.98
N ALA A 34 -18.54 -10.11 -7.41
CA ALA A 34 -19.24 -11.36 -7.75
C ALA A 34 -19.64 -11.41 -9.24
N THR A 35 -20.02 -10.28 -9.83
CA THR A 35 -20.34 -10.19 -11.27
C THR A 35 -19.12 -10.33 -12.19
N VAL A 36 -17.89 -10.33 -11.67
CA VAL A 36 -16.67 -10.74 -12.39
C VAL A 36 -16.09 -12.05 -11.84
N GLY A 37 -16.85 -12.81 -11.06
CA GLY A 37 -16.43 -14.10 -10.49
C GLY A 37 -15.44 -13.99 -9.33
N ILE A 38 -15.25 -12.80 -8.76
CA ILE A 38 -14.26 -12.54 -7.71
C ILE A 38 -14.94 -12.61 -6.34
N ALA A 39 -14.42 -13.47 -5.46
CA ALA A 39 -14.92 -13.61 -4.10
C ALA A 39 -14.11 -12.73 -3.11
N TRP A 40 -14.64 -11.56 -2.79
CA TRP A 40 -14.07 -10.60 -1.81
C TRP A 40 -13.61 -11.27 -0.50
N LYS A 41 -14.41 -12.23 0.00
CA LYS A 41 -14.19 -12.94 1.27
C LYS A 41 -12.89 -13.76 1.31
N GLN A 42 -12.28 -14.08 0.17
CA GLN A 42 -11.04 -14.86 0.14
C GLN A 42 -9.82 -14.07 0.64
N SER A 43 -9.73 -12.78 0.32
CA SER A 43 -8.65 -11.90 0.83
C SER A 43 -9.09 -10.43 0.85
N PRO A 44 -9.96 -10.01 1.81
CA PRO A 44 -10.46 -8.64 1.87
C PRO A 44 -9.34 -7.60 1.95
N VAL A 45 -8.33 -7.84 2.81
CA VAL A 45 -7.14 -6.97 2.93
C VAL A 45 -6.34 -6.97 1.63
N GLY A 46 -6.21 -8.10 0.96
CA GLY A 46 -5.47 -8.18 -0.30
C GLY A 46 -6.09 -7.35 -1.40
N PHE A 47 -7.42 -7.36 -1.53
CA PHE A 47 -8.12 -6.49 -2.47
C PHE A 47 -7.96 -5.01 -2.13
N LEU A 48 -7.95 -4.65 -0.85
CA LEU A 48 -7.65 -3.27 -0.43
C LEU A 48 -6.23 -2.86 -0.86
N VAL A 49 -5.23 -3.74 -0.73
CA VAL A 49 -3.87 -3.48 -1.25
C VAL A 49 -3.90 -3.26 -2.76
N LEU A 50 -4.57 -4.15 -3.51
CA LEU A 50 -4.67 -4.03 -4.98
C LEU A 50 -5.39 -2.76 -5.43
N PHE A 51 -6.46 -2.34 -4.75
CA PHE A 51 -7.15 -1.10 -5.08
C PHE A 51 -6.32 0.14 -4.78
N VAL A 52 -5.53 0.13 -3.71
CA VAL A 52 -4.58 1.23 -3.45
C VAL A 52 -3.45 1.24 -4.47
N GLU A 53 -2.89 0.06 -4.80
CA GLU A 53 -1.82 -0.09 -5.78
C GLU A 53 -2.24 0.32 -7.19
N CYS A 54 -3.40 -0.16 -7.67
CA CYS A 54 -3.81 -0.01 -9.06
C CYS A 54 -4.71 1.19 -9.32
N LEU A 55 -5.53 1.61 -8.35
CA LEU A 55 -6.56 2.65 -8.52
C LEU A 55 -6.30 3.89 -7.65
N ASN A 56 -5.31 3.85 -6.76
CA ASN A 56 -5.04 4.93 -5.79
C ASN A 56 -6.31 5.30 -4.98
N ASP A 57 -7.14 4.32 -4.64
CA ASP A 57 -8.43 4.56 -4.00
C ASP A 57 -8.29 4.98 -2.52
N ALA A 58 -8.80 6.18 -2.20
CA ALA A 58 -8.66 6.78 -0.88
C ALA A 58 -9.47 6.10 0.22
N GLN A 59 -10.60 5.46 -0.11
CA GLN A 59 -11.44 4.79 0.88
C GLN A 59 -10.86 3.42 1.25
N SER A 60 -10.39 2.68 0.25
CA SER A 60 -9.59 1.47 0.40
C SER A 60 -8.33 1.74 1.21
N ALA A 61 -7.63 2.86 0.96
CA ALA A 61 -6.48 3.26 1.77
C ALA A 61 -6.84 3.45 3.25
N LYS A 62 -7.98 4.08 3.55
CA LYS A 62 -8.46 4.25 4.94
C LYS A 62 -8.81 2.92 5.60
N GLN A 63 -9.48 2.01 4.89
CA GLN A 63 -9.82 0.68 5.40
C GLN A 63 -8.57 -0.18 5.60
N LEU A 64 -7.64 -0.13 4.64
CA LEU A 64 -6.35 -0.83 4.71
C LEU A 64 -5.54 -0.36 5.91
N PHE A 65 -5.49 0.95 6.15
CA PHE A 65 -4.81 1.50 7.32
C PHE A 65 -5.41 0.98 8.63
N LYS A 66 -6.74 0.92 8.76
CA LYS A 66 -7.40 0.35 9.94
C LYS A 66 -7.08 -1.13 10.13
N ALA A 67 -7.13 -1.93 9.06
CA ALA A 67 -6.80 -3.35 9.12
C ALA A 67 -5.33 -3.58 9.50
N THR A 68 -4.41 -2.81 8.91
CA THR A 68 -2.98 -2.86 9.22
C THR A 68 -2.70 -2.41 10.66
N MET A 69 -3.46 -1.44 11.18
CA MET A 69 -3.36 -1.00 12.57
C MET A 69 -3.73 -2.13 13.55
N ILE A 70 -4.75 -2.92 13.24
CA ILE A 70 -5.14 -4.07 14.07
C ILE A 70 -4.00 -5.10 14.09
N GLU A 71 -3.49 -5.47 12.92
CA GLU A 71 -2.37 -6.43 12.81
C GLU A 71 -1.10 -5.91 13.50
N ALA A 72 -0.79 -4.62 13.35
CA ALA A 72 0.36 -4.00 14.01
C ALA A 72 0.25 -4.08 15.53
N ASN A 73 -0.94 -3.85 16.08
CA ASN A 73 -1.17 -3.99 17.51
C ASN A 73 -1.00 -5.45 17.97
N GLU A 74 -1.43 -6.43 17.17
CA GLU A 74 -1.24 -7.84 17.47
C GLU A 74 0.25 -8.21 17.55
N ILE A 75 1.02 -7.85 16.52
CA ILE A 75 2.48 -8.10 16.46
C ILE A 75 3.18 -7.38 17.62
N MET A 76 2.75 -6.16 17.95
CA MET A 76 3.33 -5.34 19.01
C MET A 76 3.01 -5.84 20.43
N LYS A 77 2.13 -6.82 20.64
CA LYS A 77 1.89 -7.41 21.97
C LYS A 77 3.15 -7.96 22.63
N THR A 78 4.08 -8.49 21.82
CA THR A 78 5.36 -9.03 22.30
C THR A 78 6.46 -7.97 22.47
N TRP A 79 6.16 -6.71 22.14
CA TRP A 79 7.13 -5.63 22.20
C TRP A 79 7.58 -5.35 23.63
N ARG A 80 8.90 -5.26 23.83
CA ARG A 80 9.50 -4.91 25.13
C ARG A 80 9.96 -3.46 25.15
N GLY A 81 9.34 -2.64 26.00
CA GLY A 81 9.72 -1.24 26.25
C GLY A 81 8.71 -0.23 25.70
N THR A 82 8.95 1.05 25.94
CA THR A 82 8.01 2.10 25.55
C THR A 82 8.09 2.43 24.06
N TYR A 83 6.95 2.78 23.46
CA TYR A 83 6.86 3.38 22.14
C TYR A 83 5.72 4.41 22.12
N PRO A 84 5.82 5.50 21.33
CA PRO A 84 4.74 6.47 21.18
C PRO A 84 3.68 5.95 20.18
N ASP A 85 2.43 6.41 20.29
CA ASP A 85 1.35 6.05 19.35
C ASP A 85 1.71 6.36 17.89
N LYS A 86 2.46 7.44 17.66
CA LYS A 86 2.98 7.81 16.33
C LYS A 86 3.86 6.72 15.70
N ALA A 87 4.46 5.83 16.51
CA ALA A 87 5.23 4.71 16.00
C ALA A 87 4.34 3.68 15.31
N LEU A 88 3.14 3.40 15.84
CA LEU A 88 2.18 2.50 15.19
C LEU A 88 1.71 3.05 13.84
N ASN A 89 1.42 4.35 13.78
CA ASN A 89 1.09 5.01 12.53
C ASN A 89 2.24 4.89 11.51
N ALA A 90 3.47 5.17 11.94
CA ALA A 90 4.65 5.09 11.09
C ALA A 90 4.91 3.66 10.60
N LEU A 91 4.71 2.64 11.45
CA LEU A 91 4.78 1.22 11.08
C LEU A 91 3.78 0.89 9.96
N CYS A 92 2.51 1.22 10.17
CA CYS A 92 1.44 0.93 9.21
C CYS A 92 1.67 1.65 7.87
N ILE A 93 1.97 2.96 7.91
CA ILE A 93 2.20 3.76 6.70
C ILE A 93 3.39 3.21 5.90
N THR A 94 4.49 2.85 6.58
CA THR A 94 5.67 2.29 5.91
C THR A 94 5.39 0.92 5.29
N ALA A 95 4.71 0.03 6.03
CA ALA A 95 4.39 -1.30 5.53
C ALA A 95 3.39 -1.26 4.35
N ILE A 96 2.36 -0.41 4.42
CA ILE A 96 1.39 -0.23 3.34
C ILE A 96 2.07 0.33 2.09
N ALA A 97 2.93 1.34 2.24
CA ALA A 97 3.66 1.91 1.11
C ALA A 97 4.54 0.87 0.41
N GLU A 98 5.20 0.00 1.17
CA GLU A 98 6.00 -1.09 0.62
C GLU A 98 5.15 -2.15 -0.09
N ALA A 99 4.08 -2.62 0.54
CA ALA A 99 3.20 -3.63 -0.02
C ALA A 99 2.46 -3.18 -1.29
N THR A 100 2.14 -1.88 -1.39
CA THR A 100 1.48 -1.28 -2.56
C THR A 100 2.46 -0.85 -3.65
N GLN A 101 3.77 -0.83 -3.36
CA GLN A 101 4.82 -0.47 -4.31
C GLN A 101 5.92 -1.54 -4.31
N PRO A 102 5.60 -2.79 -4.71
CA PRO A 102 6.52 -3.93 -4.60
C PRO A 102 7.80 -3.77 -5.43
N LEU A 103 7.75 -2.97 -6.50
CA LEU A 103 8.91 -2.66 -7.36
C LEU A 103 9.79 -1.51 -6.82
N GLY A 104 9.44 -0.95 -5.66
CA GLY A 104 10.15 0.18 -5.05
C GLY A 104 9.31 1.46 -5.02
N GLN A 105 9.77 2.41 -4.20
CA GLN A 105 9.17 3.73 -4.04
C GLN A 105 9.22 4.52 -5.35
N ILE A 106 8.17 5.25 -5.66
CA ILE A 106 8.22 6.25 -6.74
C ILE A 106 9.30 7.29 -6.37
N CYS A 107 10.28 7.46 -7.26
CA CYS A 107 11.36 8.41 -7.01
C CYS A 107 10.81 9.85 -6.93
N PRO A 108 11.04 10.58 -5.83
CA PRO A 108 10.54 11.95 -5.66
C PRO A 108 11.30 12.98 -6.50
N GLU A 109 12.53 12.68 -6.96
CA GLU A 109 13.29 13.61 -7.80
C GLU A 109 12.76 13.64 -9.24
N CYS A 110 12.45 12.48 -9.81
CA CYS A 110 11.99 12.36 -11.20
C CYS A 110 10.50 12.05 -11.33
N ASN A 111 9.76 11.99 -10.22
CA ASN A 111 8.34 11.59 -10.15
C ASN A 111 8.05 10.31 -10.95
N GLY A 112 8.92 9.31 -10.81
CA GLY A 112 8.75 8.02 -11.49
C GLY A 112 9.13 7.97 -12.98
N SER A 113 9.59 9.06 -13.58
CA SER A 113 9.97 9.09 -15.00
C SER A 113 11.34 8.49 -15.35
N GLY A 114 12.17 8.20 -14.33
CA GLY A 114 13.56 7.74 -14.50
C GLY A 114 14.53 8.80 -15.06
N LYS A 115 14.05 10.00 -15.37
CA LYS A 115 14.82 11.05 -16.04
C LYS A 115 14.64 12.42 -15.36
N VAL A 116 15.70 13.22 -15.36
CA VAL A 116 15.68 14.60 -14.84
C VAL A 116 16.16 15.58 -15.91
N LYS A 117 15.64 16.81 -15.88
CA LYS A 117 16.10 17.90 -16.75
C LYS A 117 17.24 18.64 -16.05
N ALA A 118 18.42 18.63 -16.64
CA ALA A 118 19.55 19.42 -16.17
C ALA A 118 19.29 20.92 -16.38
N LYS A 119 20.11 21.77 -15.74
CA LYS A 119 20.04 23.24 -15.86
C LYS A 119 19.98 23.72 -17.32
N ASN A 120 20.72 23.07 -18.21
CA ASN A 120 20.76 23.41 -19.65
C ASN A 120 19.64 22.74 -20.45
N ARG A 121 18.54 22.31 -19.81
CA ARG A 121 17.40 21.61 -20.41
C ARG A 121 17.71 20.26 -21.09
N VAL A 122 18.89 19.71 -20.86
CA VAL A 122 19.27 18.36 -21.33
C VAL A 122 18.68 17.31 -20.40
N THR A 123 18.00 16.30 -20.96
CA THR A 123 17.47 15.17 -20.19
C THR A 123 18.58 14.17 -19.86
N ARG A 124 18.67 13.75 -18.59
CA ARG A 124 19.64 12.78 -18.08
C ARG A 124 18.95 11.69 -17.27
N LYS A 125 19.61 10.53 -17.07
CA LYS A 125 19.16 9.50 -16.12
C LYS A 125 19.09 10.13 -14.72
N CYS A 126 18.03 9.82 -13.98
CA CYS A 126 17.93 10.26 -12.59
C CYS A 126 19.04 9.60 -11.75
N PRO A 127 19.83 10.35 -10.98
CA PRO A 127 20.91 9.79 -10.16
C PRO A 127 20.40 9.04 -8.92
N CYS A 128 19.17 9.33 -8.49
CA CYS A 128 18.59 8.83 -7.25
C CYS A 128 17.91 7.45 -7.39
N CYS A 129 17.52 7.05 -8.60
CA CYS A 129 16.67 5.88 -8.81
C CYS A 129 17.11 5.00 -9.98
N ASP A 130 16.55 3.81 -10.03
CA ASP A 130 16.60 2.95 -11.21
C ASP A 130 15.22 2.92 -11.88
N ASP A 131 15.16 3.43 -13.10
CA ASP A 131 13.95 3.57 -13.91
C ASP A 131 12.74 4.18 -13.16
N GLY A 132 12.99 5.23 -12.37
CA GLY A 132 11.94 5.94 -11.65
C GLY A 132 11.51 5.27 -10.34
N ARG A 133 12.19 4.20 -9.91
CA ARG A 133 11.91 3.49 -8.67
C ARG A 133 13.13 3.44 -7.75
N ILE A 134 12.89 3.64 -6.46
CA ILE A 134 13.89 3.51 -5.39
C ILE A 134 13.58 2.24 -4.61
N GLN A 135 14.51 1.30 -4.55
CA GLN A 135 14.28 0.01 -3.90
C GLN A 135 14.00 0.14 -2.39
N TRP A 136 13.21 -0.79 -1.85
CA TRP A 136 12.93 -0.89 -0.43
C TRP A 136 14.10 -1.53 0.34
N THR A 137 15.03 -0.68 0.77
CA THR A 137 16.15 -1.04 1.64
C THR A 137 15.81 -0.68 3.10
N GLN A 138 16.70 -0.99 4.03
CA GLN A 138 16.52 -0.58 5.42
C GLN A 138 16.57 0.95 5.57
N GLU A 139 17.38 1.62 4.75
CA GLU A 139 17.52 3.07 4.74
C GLU A 139 16.28 3.77 4.17
N THR A 140 15.71 3.24 3.08
CA THR A 140 14.53 3.85 2.47
C THR A 140 13.28 3.62 3.30
N ARG A 141 13.16 2.46 3.99
CA ARG A 141 12.15 2.25 5.04
C ARG A 141 12.31 3.23 6.20
N PHE A 142 13.54 3.46 6.66
CA PHE A 142 13.82 4.43 7.72
C PHE A 142 13.41 5.85 7.30
N ALA A 143 13.81 6.29 6.11
CA ALA A 143 13.45 7.60 5.58
C ALA A 143 11.92 7.78 5.51
N TYR A 144 11.21 6.77 5.01
CA TYR A 144 9.75 6.79 4.92
C TYR A 144 9.07 6.79 6.30
N PHE A 145 9.55 5.96 7.23
CA PHE A 145 9.10 5.93 8.62
C PHE A 145 9.23 7.31 9.29
N CYS A 146 10.34 8.01 9.03
CA CYS A 146 10.62 9.33 9.58
C CYS A 146 9.74 10.46 9.04
N LEU A 147 8.95 10.23 7.99
CA LEU A 147 7.89 11.16 7.59
C LEU A 147 6.82 11.30 8.67
N THR A 148 6.55 10.23 9.43
CA THR A 148 5.56 10.21 10.51
C THR A 148 6.18 10.41 11.88
N LEU A 149 7.33 9.76 12.15
CA LEU A 149 8.02 9.82 13.43
C LEU A 149 9.52 10.01 13.24
N ARG A 150 10.01 11.24 13.46
CA ARG A 150 11.43 11.58 13.40
C ARG A 150 12.17 10.96 14.58
N ILE A 151 13.05 9.99 14.30
CA ILE A 151 13.88 9.29 15.29
C ILE A 151 15.24 8.98 14.68
N THR A 152 16.19 8.57 15.51
CA THR A 152 17.49 8.07 15.05
C THR A 152 17.35 6.71 14.38
N TYR A 153 18.26 6.40 13.46
CA TYR A 153 18.32 5.10 12.80
C TYR A 153 18.50 3.96 13.82
N SER A 154 19.33 4.15 14.85
CA SER A 154 19.53 3.16 15.92
C SER A 154 18.23 2.80 16.63
N ARG A 155 17.36 3.78 16.89
CA ARG A 155 16.04 3.52 17.47
C ARG A 155 15.11 2.83 16.48
N PHE A 156 15.14 3.24 15.21
CA PHE A 156 14.34 2.64 14.15
C PHE A 156 14.62 1.14 13.96
N ARG A 157 15.87 0.70 14.09
CA ARG A 157 16.24 -0.73 13.95
C ARG A 157 15.40 -1.66 14.84
N ARG A 158 14.90 -1.16 15.98
CA ARG A 158 14.03 -1.95 16.87
C ARG A 158 12.66 -2.24 16.26
N TYR A 159 12.14 -1.35 15.41
CA TYR A 159 10.85 -1.49 14.72
C TYR A 159 10.94 -2.34 13.44
N MET A 160 12.16 -2.59 12.92
CA MET A 160 12.35 -3.33 11.67
C MET A 160 11.69 -4.73 11.64
N PRO A 161 11.78 -5.56 12.69
CA PRO A 161 11.11 -6.86 12.68
C PRO A 161 9.59 -6.73 12.51
N VAL A 162 8.99 -5.71 13.11
CA VAL A 162 7.55 -5.43 13.04
C VAL A 162 7.16 -4.96 11.64
N ILE A 163 7.96 -4.08 11.03
CA ILE A 163 7.73 -3.63 9.63
C ILE A 163 7.78 -4.83 8.70
N LYS A 164 8.80 -5.68 8.81
CA LYS A 164 8.93 -6.87 7.95
C LYS A 164 7.74 -7.81 8.11
N ALA A 165 7.35 -8.13 9.34
CA ALA A 165 6.19 -8.97 9.60
C ALA A 165 4.89 -8.40 8.99
N LEU A 166 4.68 -7.08 9.08
CA LEU A 166 3.54 -6.41 8.45
C LEU A 166 3.61 -6.44 6.92
N VAL A 167 4.78 -6.21 6.33
CA VAL A 167 4.98 -6.27 4.88
C VAL A 167 4.76 -7.68 4.35
N ASP A 168 5.28 -8.70 5.03
CA ASP A 168 5.10 -10.10 4.66
C ASP A 168 3.60 -10.45 4.70
N TRP A 169 2.91 -10.10 5.79
CA TRP A 169 1.47 -10.29 5.91
C TRP A 169 0.67 -9.59 4.80
N LEU A 170 0.95 -8.31 4.53
CA LEU A 170 0.28 -7.55 3.47
C LEU A 170 0.56 -8.14 2.08
N SER A 171 1.79 -8.56 1.83
CA SER A 171 2.22 -9.16 0.57
C SER A 171 1.55 -10.50 0.33
N ASP A 172 1.45 -11.34 1.36
CA ASP A 172 0.72 -12.62 1.30
C ASP A 172 -0.76 -12.40 0.99
N LYS A 173 -1.41 -11.42 1.64
CA LYS A 173 -2.80 -11.06 1.35
C LYS A 173 -2.97 -10.55 -0.07
N ARG A 174 -2.08 -9.67 -0.54
CA ARG A 174 -2.06 -9.16 -1.92
C ARG A 174 -1.93 -10.30 -2.92
N ASN A 175 -0.98 -11.21 -2.71
CA ASN A 175 -0.75 -12.33 -3.60
C ASN A 175 -1.96 -13.27 -3.64
N ALA A 176 -2.57 -13.56 -2.50
CA ALA A 176 -3.82 -14.34 -2.45
C ALA A 176 -4.97 -13.67 -3.23
N ALA A 177 -5.11 -12.35 -3.13
CA ALA A 177 -6.10 -11.59 -3.91
C ALA A 177 -5.75 -11.54 -5.41
N ALA A 178 -4.46 -11.47 -5.77
CA ALA A 178 -4.05 -11.50 -7.16
C ALA A 178 -4.34 -12.87 -7.80
N LEU A 179 -4.09 -13.96 -7.06
CA LEU A 179 -4.36 -15.33 -7.51
C LEU A 179 -5.86 -15.60 -7.68
N SER A 180 -6.73 -15.03 -6.84
CA SER A 180 -8.19 -15.20 -6.99
C SER A 180 -8.79 -14.45 -8.18
N VAL A 181 -7.99 -13.63 -8.85
CA VAL A 181 -8.35 -12.85 -10.05
C VAL A 181 -7.67 -13.43 -11.32
N LEU A 182 -6.83 -14.46 -11.18
CA LEU A 182 -6.30 -15.22 -12.33
C LEU A 182 -7.38 -16.12 -12.92
#